data_AF-A0A1F3VW23-F1
#
_entry.id   AF-A0A1F3VW23-F1
#
_cell.length_a   1.000
_cell.length_b   1.000
_cell.length_c   1.000
_cell.angle_alpha   90.00
_cell.angle_beta   90.00
_cell.angle_gamma   90.00
#
_symmetry.space_group_name_H-M   'P 1'
#
loop_
_entity.id
_entity.type
_entity.pdbx_description
1 polymer ?
#
loop_
_entity_poly.entity_id
_entity_poly.type
_entity_poly.pdbx_seq_one_letter_code
_entity_poly.pdbx_strand_id
1 'polypeptide(L)' 'MEKYLYEREKGLKTMKNEKKIDKERQLSFDSLPPSIRETMTEEEKQLFLYADEWPESLFDKLEEFIIKD' A
#
# COMPACT_ATOMS: atom_id res chain seq x y z
N MET A 1 24.94 16.96 -22.41
CA MET A 1 23.61 17.60 -22.45
C MET A 1 22.51 16.56 -22.27
N GLU A 2 22.60 15.39 -22.92
CA GLU A 2 21.68 14.25 -22.75
C GLU A 2 21.62 13.68 -21.31
N LYS A 3 22.75 13.63 -20.59
CA LYS A 3 22.79 13.15 -19.19
C LYS A 3 21.87 13.96 -18.25
N TYR A 4 21.73 15.26 -18.48
CA TYR A 4 20.84 16.13 -17.71
C TYR A 4 19.36 15.94 -18.07
N LEU A 5 19.06 15.51 -19.30
CA LEU A 5 17.70 15.18 -19.73
C LEU A 5 17.25 13.85 -19.11
N TYR A 6 18.14 12.86 -19.03
CA TYR A 6 17.88 11.57 -18.38
C TYR A 6 17.57 11.70 -16.88
N GLU A 7 18.27 12.60 -16.19
CA GLU A 7 18.05 12.89 -14.76
C GLU A 7 16.76 13.70 -14.54
N ARG A 8 16.40 14.59 -15.46
CA ARG A 8 15.14 15.38 -15.43
C ARG A 8 13.89 14.53 -15.69
N GLU A 9 13.95 13.57 -16.62
CA GLU A 9 12.86 12.62 -16.84
C GLU A 9 12.67 11.67 -15.65
N LYS A 10 13.76 11.24 -14.99
CA LYS A 10 13.65 10.48 -13.74
C LYS A 10 13.07 11.31 -12.59
N GLY A 11 13.42 12.59 -12.48
CA GLY A 11 12.92 13.50 -11.44
C GLY A 11 11.47 13.96 -11.61
N LEU A 12 10.92 13.91 -12.83
CA LEU A 12 9.52 14.30 -13.11
C LEU A 12 8.55 13.12 -12.97
N LYS A 13 9.04 11.88 -12.92
CA LYS A 13 8.21 10.67 -12.79
C LYS A 13 7.67 10.43 -11.38
N THR A 14 8.08 11.24 -10.40
CA THR A 14 7.65 11.15 -8.99
C THR A 14 6.57 12.17 -8.61
N MET A 15 6.12 13.01 -9.56
CA MET A 15 5.06 13.99 -9.32
C MET A 15 3.76 13.61 -10.05
N LYS A 16 3.21 12.45 -9.68
CA LYS A 16 1.80 12.12 -9.91
C LYS A 16 1.22 11.50 -8.65
N ASN A 17 1.19 12.28 -7.57
CA ASN A 17 0.33 12.06 -6.41
C ASN A 17 -1.14 12.33 -6.80
N GLU A 18 -1.66 11.60 -7.78
CA GLU A 18 -3.05 11.18 -7.70
C GLU A 18 -2.99 9.95 -6.79
N LYS A 19 -3.69 9.96 -5.65
CA LYS A 19 -3.83 8.82 -4.74
C LYS A 19 -4.53 7.64 -5.44
N LYS A 20 -3.92 7.09 -6.49
CA LYS A 20 -4.33 5.83 -7.09
C LYS A 20 -3.86 4.81 -6.08
N ILE A 21 -4.83 4.24 -5.37
CA ILE A 21 -4.62 2.99 -4.64
C ILE A 21 -3.76 2.12 -5.54
N ASP A 22 -2.59 1.74 -5.05
CA ASP A 22 -1.73 0.86 -5.80
C ASP A 22 -2.53 -0.41 -6.05
N LYS A 23 -2.68 -0.82 -7.32
CA LYS A 23 -3.57 -1.95 -7.65
C LYS A 23 -3.15 -3.19 -6.87
N GLU A 24 -1.86 -3.33 -6.62
CA GLU A 24 -1.28 -4.38 -5.77
C GLU A 24 -1.80 -4.29 -4.34
N ARG A 25 -1.89 -3.10 -3.73
CA ARG A 25 -2.47 -2.92 -2.39
C ARG A 25 -3.95 -3.25 -2.35
N GLN A 26 -4.70 -2.90 -3.40
CA GLN A 26 -6.12 -3.29 -3.48
C GLN A 26 -6.27 -4.81 -3.59
N LEU A 27 -5.45 -5.45 -4.41
CA LEU A 27 -5.42 -6.90 -4.55
C LEU A 27 -5.00 -7.60 -3.26
N SER A 28 -4.03 -7.04 -2.53
CA SER A 28 -3.66 -7.54 -1.20
C SER A 28 -4.82 -7.43 -0.22
N PHE A 29 -5.54 -6.29 -0.22
CA PHE A 29 -6.70 -6.09 0.65
C PHE A 29 -7.84 -7.06 0.31
N ASP A 30 -8.10 -7.27 -0.98
CA ASP A 30 -9.14 -8.20 -1.44
C ASP A 30 -8.78 -9.66 -1.20
N SER A 31 -7.49 -9.98 -1.14
CA SER A 31 -6.97 -11.31 -0.78
C SER A 31 -7.06 -11.58 0.73
N LEU A 32 -7.28 -10.56 1.56
CA LEU A 32 -7.45 -10.76 3.00
C LEU A 32 -8.74 -11.56 3.28
N PRO A 33 -8.69 -12.51 4.22
CA PRO A 33 -9.88 -13.18 4.71
C PRO A 33 -10.97 -12.19 5.16
N PRO A 34 -12.26 -12.47 4.91
CA PRO A 34 -13.36 -11.61 5.35
C PRO A 34 -13.32 -11.35 6.86
N SER A 35 -12.87 -12.33 7.66
CA SER A 35 -12.67 -12.18 9.11
C SER A 35 -11.71 -11.05 9.50
N ILE A 36 -10.68 -10.78 8.70
CA ILE A 36 -9.80 -9.62 8.93
C ILE A 36 -10.49 -8.33 8.48
N ARG A 37 -11.08 -8.33 7.28
CA ARG A 37 -11.73 -7.13 6.74
C ARG A 37 -12.90 -6.64 7.60
N GLU A 38 -13.53 -7.55 8.34
CA GLU A 38 -14.57 -7.24 9.34
C GLU A 38 -13.99 -6.74 10.66
N THR A 39 -12.79 -7.18 11.05
CA THR A 39 -12.11 -6.70 12.27
C THR A 39 -11.33 -5.39 12.06
N MET A 40 -11.08 -5.01 10.80
CA MET A 40 -10.49 -3.72 10.44
C MET A 40 -11.55 -2.61 10.35
N THR A 41 -11.26 -1.50 10.99
CA THR A 41 -12.03 -0.26 10.89
C THR A 41 -11.82 0.43 9.53
N GLU A 42 -12.72 1.34 9.16
CA GLU A 42 -12.60 2.12 7.92
C GLU A 42 -11.26 2.88 7.86
N GLU A 43 -10.79 3.40 8.99
CA GLU A 43 -9.50 4.10 9.11
C GLU A 43 -8.32 3.17 8.80
N GLU A 44 -8.34 1.95 9.33
CA GLU A 44 -7.30 0.94 9.05
C GLU A 44 -7.33 0.48 7.59
N LYS A 45 -8.51 0.39 6.96
CA LYS A 45 -8.64 0.09 5.53
C LYS A 45 -8.02 1.20 4.69
N GLN A 46 -8.27 2.46 5.06
CA GLN A 46 -7.63 3.58 4.40
C GLN A 46 -6.11 3.56 4.60
N LEU A 47 -5.62 3.22 5.80
CA LEU A 47 -4.18 3.06 6.04
C LEU A 47 -3.59 1.92 5.20
N PHE A 48 -4.26 0.78 5.12
CA PHE A 48 -3.82 -0.34 4.31
C PHE A 48 -3.66 0.04 2.83
N LEU A 49 -4.66 0.73 2.28
CA LEU A 49 -4.75 1.08 0.86
C LEU A 49 -3.93 2.31 0.46
N TYR A 50 -3.77 3.27 1.37
CA TYR A 50 -3.20 4.59 1.06
C TYR A 50 -1.99 5.00 1.91
N ALA A 51 -1.72 4.37 3.06
CA ALA A 51 -0.56 4.77 3.86
C ALA A 51 0.73 4.28 3.22
N ASP A 52 1.75 5.14 3.16
CA ASP A 52 3.06 4.76 2.62
C ASP A 52 3.65 3.59 3.42
N GLU A 53 3.51 3.62 4.74
CA GLU A 53 3.92 2.56 5.68
C GLU A 53 2.74 2.09 6.52
N TRP A 54 2.69 0.79 6.81
CA TRP A 54 1.69 0.22 7.70
C TRP A 54 2.18 0.27 9.14
N PRO A 55 1.34 0.74 10.10
CA PRO A 55 1.70 0.70 11.49
C PRO A 55 1.84 -0.74 11.97
N GLU A 56 2.72 -0.97 12.94
CA GLU A 56 3.00 -2.29 13.51
C GLU A 56 1.71 -2.96 14.03
N SER A 57 0.80 -2.17 14.61
CA SER A 57 -0.54 -2.62 15.01
C SER A 57 -1.40 -3.21 13.87
N LEU A 58 -1.21 -2.76 12.62
CA LEU A 58 -1.90 -3.33 11.47
C LEU A 58 -1.26 -4.67 11.09
N PHE A 59 0.08 -4.74 11.15
CA PHE A 59 0.84 -5.95 10.90
C PHE A 59 0.52 -7.03 11.93
N ASP A 60 0.48 -6.71 13.22
CA ASP A 60 0.15 -7.67 14.29
C ASP A 60 -1.24 -8.30 14.07
N LYS A 61 -2.23 -7.50 13.63
CA LYS A 61 -3.57 -8.01 13.27
C LYS A 61 -3.55 -8.94 12.06
N LEU A 62 -2.66 -8.69 11.11
CA LEU A 62 -2.54 -9.50 9.89
C LEU A 62 -1.64 -10.72 10.10
N GLU A 63 -0.68 -10.66 11.02
CA GLU A 63 0.30 -11.71 11.31
C GLU A 63 -0.38 -13.01 11.74
N GLU A 64 -1.47 -12.92 12.51
CA GLU A 64 -2.27 -14.09 12.91
C GLU A 64 -2.86 -14.87 11.72
N PHE A 65 -2.96 -14.21 10.56
CA PHE A 65 -3.56 -14.78 9.35
C PHE A 65 -2.58 -14.98 8.20
N ILE A 66 -1.37 -14.42 8.29
CA ILE A 66 -0.28 -14.72 7.36
C ILE A 66 0.33 -16.05 7.79
N ILE A 67 -0.17 -17.15 7.23
CA ILE A 67 0.43 -18.48 7.44
C ILE A 67 1.84 -18.44 6.81
N LYS A 68 2.88 -18.49 7.65
CA LYS A 68 4.24 -18.82 7.20
C LYS A 68 4.27 -20.32 6.91
N ASP A 69 4.39 -20.68 5.63
CA ASP A 69 4.82 -22.03 5.20
C ASP A 69 6.21 -22.38 5.80
#